data_AF-V4PKT6-F1
#
_entry.id   AF-V4PKT6-F1
#
_cell.length_a   1.000
_cell.length_b   1.000
_cell.length_c   1.000
_cell.angle_alpha   90.00
_cell.angle_beta   90.00
_cell.angle_gamma   90.00
#
_symmetry.space_group_name_H-M   'P 1'
#
loop_
_entity.id
_entity.type
_entity.pdbx_description
1 polymer ?
#
loop_
_entity_poly.entity_id
_entity_poly.type
_entity_poly.pdbx_seq_one_letter_code
_entity_poly.pdbx_strand_id
1 'polypeptide(L)' 'MARIKRLAPYFLVGPISGPLLAGAVRNFQSGRPVLAIMYMVALVECAIALPLLVTKLGVNVLT' A
#
# COMPACT_ATOMS: atom_id res chain seq x y z
N MET A 1 7.98 21.09 -3.08
CA MET A 1 6.54 20.98 -2.72
C MET A 1 5.67 20.17 -3.69
N ALA A 2 5.89 20.17 -5.02
CA ALA A 2 4.98 19.53 -5.99
C ALA A 2 4.79 18.00 -5.84
N ARG A 3 5.77 17.29 -5.27
CA ARG A 3 5.74 15.82 -5.17
C ARG A 3 4.74 15.30 -4.12
N ILE A 4 4.59 15.99 -2.99
CA ILE A 4 3.64 15.66 -1.92
C ILE A 4 2.21 15.96 -2.37
N LYS A 5 1.96 17.10 -3.04
CA LYS A 5 0.64 17.42 -3.60
C LYS A 5 0.13 16.37 -4.60
N ARG A 6 1.04 15.72 -5.34
CA ARG A 6 0.71 14.61 -6.25
C ARG A 6 0.43 13.28 -5.54
N LEU A 7 0.90 13.10 -4.30
CA LEU A 7 0.65 11.92 -3.47
C LEU A 7 -0.59 12.09 -2.59
N ALA A 8 -0.92 13.33 -2.20
CA ALA A 8 -2.09 13.71 -1.41
C ALA A 8 -3.41 13.01 -1.79
N PRO A 9 -3.81 12.94 -3.08
CA PRO A 9 -5.06 12.26 -3.44
C PRO A 9 -5.03 10.75 -3.17
N TYR A 10 -3.86 10.12 -3.22
CA TYR A 10 -3.74 8.68 -2.97
C TYR A 10 -3.87 8.35 -1.48
N PHE A 11 -3.59 9.29 -0.58
CA PHE A 11 -3.76 9.08 0.87
C PHE A 11 -5.22 8.89 1.29
N LEU A 12 -6.19 9.17 0.42
CA LEU A 12 -7.60 8.81 0.64
C LEU A 12 -7.80 7.29 0.77
N VAL A 13 -6.95 6.49 0.15
CA VAL A 13 -6.99 5.02 0.24
C VAL A 13 -6.40 4.53 1.57
N GLY A 14 -5.60 5.37 2.23
CA GLY A 14 -4.98 5.10 3.53
C GLY A 14 -3.52 5.54 3.59
N PRO A 15 -2.95 5.62 4.82
CA PRO A 15 -1.59 6.10 5.04
C PRO A 15 -0.50 5.22 4.44
N ILE A 16 -0.77 3.91 4.30
CA ILE A 16 0.16 2.92 3.77
C ILE A 16 -0.24 2.49 2.35
N SER A 17 -1.51 2.17 2.15
CA SER A 17 -2.10 1.77 0.87
C SER A 17 -2.02 2.87 -0.20
N GLY A 18 -2.17 4.14 0.19
CA GLY A 18 -2.10 5.28 -0.73
C GLY A 18 -0.75 5.43 -1.44
N PRO A 19 0.38 5.53 -0.71
CA PRO A 19 1.71 5.56 -1.31
C PRO A 19 2.02 4.34 -2.19
N LEU A 20 1.56 3.14 -1.82
CA LEU A 20 1.73 1.93 -2.62
C LEU A 20 0.97 2.03 -3.96
N LEU A 21 -0.28 2.47 -3.93
CA LEU A 21 -1.09 2.67 -5.13
C LEU A 21 -0.49 3.75 -6.04
N ALA A 22 0.01 4.84 -5.45
CA ALA A 22 0.68 5.91 -6.18
C ALA A 22 1.97 5.40 -6.88
N GLY A 23 2.72 4.53 -6.21
CA GLY A 23 3.89 3.87 -6.76
C GLY A 23 3.55 2.95 -7.93
N ALA A 24 2.47 2.15 -7.81
CA ALA A 24 1.99 1.30 -8.89
C ALA A 24 1.60 2.12 -10.13
N VAL A 25 0.73 3.12 -9.98
CA VAL A 25 0.24 3.96 -11.08
C VAL A 25 1.39 4.70 -11.78
N ARG A 26 2.32 5.29 -11.01
CA ARG A 26 3.46 6.01 -11.60
C ARG A 26 4.43 5.11 -12.34
N ASN A 27 4.74 3.94 -11.79
CA ASN A 27 5.63 3.00 -12.46
C ASN A 27 5.01 2.45 -13.75
N PHE A 28 3.69 2.23 -13.75
CA PHE A 28 2.95 1.83 -14.95
C PHE A 28 2.99 2.93 -16.02
N GLN A 29 2.67 4.17 -15.65
CA GLN A 29 2.74 5.35 -16.53
C GLN A 29 4.15 5.62 -17.07
N SER A 30 5.19 5.22 -16.35
CA SER A 30 6.60 5.42 -16.73
C SER A 30 7.17 4.26 -17.56
N GLY A 31 6.34 3.30 -18.00
CA GLY A 31 6.79 2.14 -18.79
C GLY A 31 7.57 1.10 -17.99
N ARG A 32 7.41 1.06 -16.65
CA ARG A 32 8.06 0.10 -15.74
C ARG A 32 7.02 -0.89 -15.18
N PRO A 33 6.47 -1.81 -16.00
CA PRO A 33 5.35 -2.66 -15.61
C PRO A 33 5.71 -3.63 -14.47
N VAL A 34 6.94 -4.16 -14.44
CA VAL A 34 7.38 -5.06 -13.38
C VAL A 34 7.34 -4.37 -12.01
N LEU A 35 7.90 -3.15 -11.90
CA LEU A 35 7.82 -2.39 -10.65
C LEU A 35 6.37 -2.07 -10.27
N ALA A 36 5.53 -1.72 -11.24
CA ALA A 36 4.12 -1.45 -10.95
C ALA A 36 3.42 -2.68 -10.34
N ILE A 37 3.67 -3.86 -10.89
CA ILE A 37 3.13 -5.12 -10.37
C ILE A 37 3.66 -5.40 -8.97
N MET A 38 4.96 -5.23 -8.71
CA MET A 38 5.51 -5.45 -7.36
C MET A 38 4.86 -4.54 -6.31
N TYR A 39 4.58 -3.28 -6.66
CA TYR A 39 3.85 -2.37 -5.78
C TYR A 39 2.40 -2.82 -5.52
N MET A 40 1.72 -3.38 -6.54
CA MET A 40 0.37 -3.94 -6.39
C MET A 40 0.37 -5.20 -5.53
N VAL A 41 1.33 -6.10 -5.73
CA VAL A 41 1.49 -7.31 -4.91
C VAL A 41 1.72 -6.93 -3.44
N ALA A 42 2.62 -5.99 -3.16
CA ALA A 42 2.86 -5.51 -1.80
C ALA A 42 1.60 -4.91 -1.15
N LEU A 43 0.74 -4.24 -1.94
CA LEU A 43 -0.53 -3.70 -1.47
C LEU A 43 -1.50 -4.81 -1.08
N VAL A 44 -1.61 -5.86 -1.91
CA VAL A 44 -2.43 -7.05 -1.62
C VAL A 44 -1.91 -7.80 -0.39
N GLU A 45 -0.60 -8.01 -0.29
CA GLU A 45 0.02 -8.63 0.88
C GLU A 45 -0.25 -7.82 2.15
N CYS A 46 -0.15 -6.49 2.12
CA CYS A 46 -0.53 -5.65 3.25
C CYS A 46 -1.99 -5.86 3.65
N ALA A 47 -2.91 -5.94 2.67
CA ALA A 47 -4.33 -6.13 2.94
C ALA A 47 -4.66 -7.48 3.60
N ILE A 48 -3.87 -8.52 3.32
CA ILE A 48 -4.05 -9.87 3.89
C ILE A 48 -3.27 -10.03 5.21
N ALA A 49 -2.03 -9.52 5.26
CA ALA A 49 -1.14 -9.68 6.40
C ALA A 49 -1.61 -8.86 7.61
N LEU A 50 -2.18 -7.66 7.42
CA LEU A 50 -2.70 -6.85 8.52
C LEU A 50 -3.76 -7.58 9.36
N PRO A 51 -4.85 -8.12 8.79
CA PRO A 51 -5.86 -8.82 9.58
C PRO A 51 -5.30 -10.08 10.25
N LEU A 52 -4.36 -10.79 9.61
CA LEU A 52 -3.64 -11.91 10.24
C LEU A 52 -2.78 -11.48 11.44
N LEU A 53 -2.08 -10.35 11.34
CA LEU A 53 -1.30 -9.80 12.46
C LEU A 53 -2.21 -9.30 13.57
N VAL A 54 -3.27 -8.58 13.23
CA VAL A 54 -4.25 -8.05 14.20
C VAL A 54 -4.94 -9.20 14.94
N THR A 55 -5.35 -10.26 14.25
CA THR A 55 -5.93 -11.45 14.91
C THR A 55 -4.93 -12.14 15.82
N LYS A 56 -3.68 -12.35 15.39
CA LYS A 56 -2.65 -12.96 16.24
C LYS A 56 -2.29 -12.11 17.47
N LEU A 57 -2.20 -10.79 17.31
CA LEU A 57 -1.92 -9.87 18.42
C LEU A 57 -3.13 -9.75 19.35
N GLY A 58 -4.34 -9.65 18.81
CA GLY A 58 -5.57 -9.58 19.59
C GLY A 58 -5.82 -10.84 20.42
N VAL A 59 -5.51 -12.02 19.87
CA VAL A 59 -5.57 -13.29 20.63
C VAL A 59 -4.54 -13.31 21.76
N ASN A 60 -3.32 -12.81 21.52
CA ASN A 60 -2.26 -12.75 22.55
C ASN A 60 -2.55 -11.74 23.68
N VAL A 61 -3.41 -10.75 23.47
CA VAL A 61 -3.79 -9.77 24.49
C VAL A 61 -4.94 -10.27 25.38
N LEU A 62 -5.72 -11.24 24.90
CA LEU A 62 -6.90 -11.79 25.60
C LEU A 62 -6.63 -13.07 26.40
N THR A 63 -5.46 -13.70 26.21
CA THR A 63 -4.98 -14.86 26.99
C THR A 63 -3.89 -14.45 27.95
#